data_AF-A0A410FZF7-F1
#
_entry.id   AF-A0A410FZF7-F1
#
_cell.length_a   1.000
_cell.length_b   1.000
_cell.length_c   1.000
_cell.angle_alpha   90.00
_cell.angle_beta   90.00
_cell.angle_gamma   90.00
#
_symmetry.space_group_name_H-M   'P 1'
#
loop_
_entity.id
_entity.type
_entity.pdbx_description
1 polymer ?
#
loop_
_entity_poly.entity_id
_entity_poly.type
_entity_poly.pdbx_seq_one_letter_code
_entity_poly.pdbx_strand_id
1 'polypeptide(L)'
;MYSSAYRGYAVNKGTVELIFGPIATPASAKFKIRLASFSVTNGNGADATDTVIVSISIDGGTTYSEELLIKGNDNNKWGFDAVRAATTSYNGTNTPNSFTSGSGIHPTTGGISFLEVTGIPTSTNLKVKIEMKNNADNEIWVVDDAEIDIE
;
A
#
# COMPACT_ATOMS: atom_id res chain seq x y z
N MET A 1 5.92 6.48 14.79
CA MET A 1 4.74 6.29 15.64
C MET A 1 3.88 5.24 14.95
N TYR A 2 3.64 4.07 15.55
CA TYR A 2 2.73 3.07 14.99
C TYR A 2 1.31 3.67 14.96
N SER A 3 0.56 3.44 13.89
CA SER A 3 -0.81 3.96 13.77
C SER A 3 -1.74 3.20 14.73
N SER A 4 -1.46 1.91 14.95
CA SER A 4 -1.81 1.18 16.17
C SER A 4 -0.95 -0.09 16.36
N ALA A 5 -0.85 -0.64 17.57
CA ALA A 5 -0.02 -1.83 17.86
C ALA A 5 -0.63 -3.18 17.38
N TYR A 6 -1.83 -3.18 16.82
CA TYR A 6 -2.59 -4.40 16.53
C TYR A 6 -3.00 -4.58 15.06
N ARG A 7 -2.80 -3.57 14.20
CA ARG A 7 -3.28 -3.58 12.81
C ARG A 7 -2.16 -3.47 11.78
N GLY A 8 -0.92 -3.32 12.24
CA GLY A 8 0.25 -3.23 11.39
C GLY A 8 0.75 -4.60 10.91
N TYR A 9 1.18 -4.67 9.65
CA TYR A 9 1.94 -5.80 9.11
C TYR A 9 3.23 -5.30 8.46
N ALA A 10 4.33 -5.97 8.76
CA ALA A 10 5.65 -5.62 8.24
C ALA A 10 6.23 -6.76 7.40
N VAL A 11 6.90 -6.41 6.29
CA VAL A 11 7.77 -7.33 5.56
C VAL A 11 9.17 -6.76 5.52
N ASN A 12 10.12 -7.55 6.02
CA ASN A 12 11.54 -7.39 5.82
C ASN A 12 11.95 -8.46 4.81
N LYS A 13 12.66 -8.07 3.75
CA LYS A 13 13.16 -8.94 2.67
C LYS A 13 12.25 -10.11 2.28
N GLY A 14 11.65 -9.98 1.12
CA GLY A 14 10.82 -10.98 0.50
C GLY A 14 9.57 -10.35 -0.09
N THR A 15 8.65 -11.21 -0.48
CA THR A 15 7.33 -10.82 -0.97
C THR A 15 6.27 -11.41 -0.06
N VAL A 16 5.31 -10.60 0.35
CA VAL A 16 4.12 -11.04 1.09
C VAL A 16 2.86 -10.51 0.41
N GLU A 17 1.81 -11.30 0.45
CA GLU A 17 0.46 -10.89 0.07
C GLU A 17 -0.44 -10.87 1.31
N LEU A 18 -1.17 -9.76 1.49
CA LEU A 18 -2.24 -9.63 2.46
C LEU A 18 -3.56 -9.56 1.72
N ILE A 19 -4.54 -10.36 2.11
CA ILE A 19 -5.88 -10.37 1.49
C ILE A 19 -6.91 -10.00 2.55
N PHE A 20 -7.66 -8.95 2.29
CA PHE A 20 -8.78 -8.48 3.10
C PHE A 20 -10.10 -8.88 2.45
N GLY A 21 -11.11 -9.20 3.27
CA GLY A 21 -12.45 -9.60 2.84
C GLY A 21 -12.68 -11.13 2.83
N PRO A 22 -13.79 -11.60 2.24
CA PRO A 22 -14.75 -10.81 1.48
C PRO A 22 -15.58 -9.86 2.36
N ILE A 23 -15.96 -8.70 1.82
CA ILE A 23 -16.93 -7.77 2.41
C ILE A 23 -17.97 -7.37 1.37
N ALA A 24 -19.22 -7.16 1.81
CA ALA A 24 -20.27 -6.61 0.95
C ALA A 24 -20.24 -5.08 1.00
N THR A 25 -20.24 -4.43 -0.16
CA THR A 25 -20.33 -2.97 -0.34
C THR A 25 -21.64 -2.63 -1.08
N PRO A 26 -22.69 -2.20 -0.35
CA PRO A 26 -24.01 -1.93 -0.95
C PRO A 26 -24.08 -0.61 -1.75
N ALA A 27 -23.06 0.24 -1.66
CA ALA A 27 -22.86 1.42 -2.50
C ALA A 27 -21.39 1.48 -2.97
N SER A 28 -21.02 2.56 -3.68
CA SER A 28 -19.61 2.83 -4.01
C SER A 28 -18.77 2.80 -2.75
N ALA A 29 -17.53 2.34 -2.86
CA ALA A 29 -16.63 2.24 -1.73
C ALA A 29 -15.25 2.81 -2.08
N LYS A 30 -14.47 3.04 -1.03
CA LYS A 30 -13.04 3.34 -1.15
C LYS A 30 -12.25 2.51 -0.16
N PHE A 31 -11.03 2.16 -0.56
CA PHE A 31 -10.06 1.49 0.27
C PHE A 31 -8.96 2.46 0.68
N LYS A 32 -8.54 2.43 1.94
CA LYS A 32 -7.47 3.26 2.49
C LYS A 32 -6.50 2.44 3.33
N ILE A 33 -5.23 2.83 3.32
CA ILE A 33 -4.21 2.24 4.20
C ILE A 33 -3.06 3.21 4.49
N ARG A 34 -2.40 3.05 5.63
CA ARG A 34 -1.15 3.75 5.98
C ARG A 34 0.06 2.95 5.49
N LEU A 35 1.09 3.65 5.03
CA LEU A 35 2.35 3.05 4.56
C LEU A 35 3.58 3.69 5.23
N ALA A 36 4.59 2.89 5.55
CA ALA A 36 5.91 3.34 5.96
C ALA A 36 7.00 2.48 5.31
N SER A 37 8.17 3.08 5.12
CA SER A 37 9.41 2.41 4.70
C SER A 37 10.46 2.63 5.77
N PHE A 38 10.84 1.59 6.49
CA PHE A 38 11.89 1.66 7.51
C PHE A 38 13.15 0.97 7.03
N SER A 39 14.23 1.28 7.73
CA SER A 39 15.52 0.61 7.56
C SER A 39 16.07 0.23 8.91
N VAL A 40 16.76 -0.91 8.99
CA VAL A 40 17.50 -1.31 10.19
C VAL A 40 18.90 -0.67 10.26
N THR A 41 19.27 0.10 9.23
CA THR A 41 20.57 0.78 9.12
C THR A 41 20.41 2.23 8.64
N ASN A 42 21.48 3.00 8.68
CA ASN A 42 21.45 4.38 8.16
C ASN A 42 21.52 4.46 6.63
N GLY A 43 22.14 3.46 5.98
CA GLY A 43 22.45 3.48 4.55
C GLY A 43 21.36 2.88 3.64
N ASN A 44 20.47 2.04 4.17
CA ASN A 44 19.44 1.38 3.36
C ASN A 44 18.07 2.07 3.46
N GLY A 45 17.18 1.72 2.56
CA GLY A 45 15.75 2.07 2.51
C GLY A 45 15.15 1.60 1.20
N ALA A 46 13.85 1.76 0.99
CA ALA A 46 13.21 1.27 -0.23
C ALA A 46 13.82 1.88 -1.51
N ASP A 47 14.19 1.01 -2.45
CA ASP A 47 14.74 1.29 -3.77
C ASP A 47 13.70 1.03 -4.89
N ALA A 48 14.08 1.32 -6.13
CA ALA A 48 13.19 1.24 -7.30
C ALA A 48 12.59 -0.16 -7.57
N THR A 49 13.20 -1.21 -7.02
CA THR A 49 12.73 -2.59 -7.13
C THR A 49 11.86 -3.06 -5.96
N ASP A 50 11.71 -2.21 -4.92
CA ASP A 50 10.87 -2.47 -3.76
C ASP A 50 9.51 -1.83 -3.99
N THR A 51 8.48 -2.64 -3.86
CA THR A 51 7.15 -2.29 -4.36
C THR A 51 6.07 -2.58 -3.34
N VAL A 52 5.04 -1.74 -3.36
CA VAL A 52 3.74 -2.02 -2.72
C VAL A 52 2.66 -1.88 -3.77
N ILE A 53 1.88 -2.95 -3.97
CA ILE A 53 0.80 -2.99 -4.96
C ILE A 53 -0.52 -3.19 -4.23
N VAL A 54 -1.52 -2.36 -4.56
CA VAL A 54 -2.90 -2.55 -4.13
C VAL A 54 -3.72 -3.05 -5.32
N SER A 55 -4.33 -4.22 -5.15
CA SER A 55 -5.23 -4.82 -6.14
C SER A 55 -6.63 -5.00 -5.56
N ILE A 56 -7.64 -4.83 -6.41
CA ILE A 56 -9.05 -4.94 -6.04
C ILE A 56 -9.67 -6.12 -6.77
N SER A 57 -10.56 -6.85 -6.09
CA SER A 57 -11.40 -7.87 -6.69
C SER A 57 -12.85 -7.65 -6.29
N ILE A 58 -13.73 -7.49 -7.28
CA ILE A 58 -15.17 -7.33 -7.09
C ILE A 58 -15.96 -8.62 -7.30
N ASP A 59 -15.25 -9.74 -7.53
CA ASP A 59 -15.80 -11.05 -7.90
C ASP A 59 -15.39 -12.18 -6.93
N GLY A 60 -15.02 -11.82 -5.68
CA GLY A 60 -14.68 -12.79 -4.64
C GLY A 60 -13.27 -13.37 -4.76
N GLY A 61 -12.40 -12.74 -5.54
CA GLY A 61 -11.01 -13.13 -5.75
C GLY A 61 -10.82 -14.07 -6.94
N THR A 62 -11.77 -14.13 -7.87
CA THR A 62 -11.62 -14.86 -9.13
C THR A 62 -10.65 -14.11 -10.03
N THR A 63 -10.79 -12.79 -10.08
CA THR A 63 -9.85 -11.88 -10.74
C THR A 63 -9.48 -10.73 -9.79
N TYR A 64 -8.25 -10.24 -9.94
CA TYR A 64 -7.77 -9.03 -9.28
C TYR A 64 -7.25 -8.08 -10.35
N SER A 65 -7.57 -6.80 -10.21
CA SER A 65 -6.97 -5.72 -10.98
C SER A 65 -6.02 -4.92 -10.10
N GLU A 66 -4.78 -4.76 -10.53
CA GLU A 66 -3.83 -3.83 -9.93
C GLU A 66 -4.26 -2.38 -10.19
N GLU A 67 -4.46 -1.59 -9.13
CA GLU A 67 -4.96 -0.22 -9.23
C GLU A 67 -3.89 0.81 -8.88
N LEU A 68 -3.05 0.51 -7.88
CA LEU A 68 -2.03 1.42 -7.34
C LEU A 68 -0.72 0.68 -7.12
N LEU A 69 0.38 1.27 -7.57
CA LEU A 69 1.75 0.78 -7.38
C LEU A 69 2.61 1.87 -6.74
N ILE A 70 3.23 1.57 -5.61
CA ILE A 70 4.31 2.36 -5.01
C ILE A 70 5.66 1.74 -5.36
N LYS A 71 6.62 2.58 -5.75
CA LYS A 71 8.03 2.23 -5.88
C LYS A 71 8.87 3.01 -4.88
N GLY A 72 9.81 2.32 -4.22
CA GLY A 72 10.93 2.95 -3.54
C GLY A 72 11.82 3.75 -4.50
N ASN A 73 12.80 4.46 -3.97
CA ASN A 73 13.77 5.22 -4.76
C ASN A 73 14.97 5.65 -3.90
N ASP A 74 16.18 5.25 -4.28
CA ASP A 74 17.45 5.67 -3.67
C ASP A 74 17.47 5.60 -2.14
N ASN A 75 17.29 4.41 -1.58
CA ASN A 75 17.36 4.11 -0.16
C ASN A 75 16.38 4.93 0.69
N ASN A 76 15.17 5.17 0.18
CA ASN A 76 14.21 6.05 0.84
C ASN A 76 13.58 5.41 2.08
N LYS A 77 13.62 6.15 3.20
CA LYS A 77 12.97 5.78 4.46
C LYS A 77 12.14 6.91 5.04
N TRP A 78 10.95 6.54 5.52
CA TRP A 78 9.96 7.42 6.13
C TRP A 78 9.04 6.66 7.09
N GLY A 79 8.55 7.38 8.11
CA GLY A 79 7.53 6.87 9.02
C GLY A 79 6.12 7.23 8.56
N PHE A 80 5.13 6.78 9.34
CA PHE A 80 3.73 7.13 9.13
C PHE A 80 3.42 8.63 9.32
N ASP A 81 4.38 9.46 9.73
CA ASP A 81 4.25 10.91 9.83
C ASP A 81 4.55 11.66 8.52
N ALA A 82 5.00 10.95 7.47
CA ALA A 82 5.18 11.57 6.16
C ALA A 82 3.85 12.09 5.59
N VAL A 83 3.90 13.11 4.72
CA VAL A 83 2.67 13.86 4.34
C VAL A 83 2.14 13.52 2.95
N ARG A 84 2.90 12.83 2.09
CA ARG A 84 2.43 12.53 0.73
C ARG A 84 1.40 11.41 0.76
N ALA A 85 0.41 11.56 -0.11
CA ALA A 85 -0.60 10.55 -0.40
C ALA A 85 -0.44 10.05 -1.85
N ALA A 86 -0.81 8.80 -2.08
CA ALA A 86 -1.04 8.24 -3.40
C ALA A 86 -2.52 7.84 -3.48
N THR A 87 -3.28 8.57 -4.28
CA THR A 87 -4.72 8.34 -4.48
C THR A 87 -4.98 8.05 -5.95
N THR A 88 -5.80 7.05 -6.22
CA THR A 88 -6.29 6.75 -7.56
C THR A 88 -7.75 6.29 -7.54
N SER A 89 -8.41 6.32 -8.69
CA SER A 89 -9.74 5.72 -8.87
C SER A 89 -9.61 4.29 -9.38
N TYR A 90 -10.45 3.39 -8.88
CA TYR A 90 -10.62 2.05 -9.43
C TYR A 90 -10.97 2.12 -10.92
N ASN A 91 -10.25 1.36 -11.76
CA ASN A 91 -10.50 1.27 -13.19
C ASN A 91 -10.67 -0.16 -13.71
N GLY A 92 -10.27 -1.19 -12.95
CA GLY A 92 -10.48 -2.60 -13.30
C GLY A 92 -9.64 -3.09 -14.50
N THR A 93 -8.64 -2.32 -14.96
CA THR A 93 -7.89 -2.61 -16.19
C THR A 93 -6.61 -3.41 -15.96
N ASN A 94 -6.26 -3.68 -14.70
CA ASN A 94 -5.00 -4.30 -14.30
C ASN A 94 -3.76 -3.54 -14.82
N THR A 95 -3.88 -2.21 -14.89
CA THR A 95 -2.79 -1.29 -15.20
C THR A 95 -2.73 -0.26 -14.08
N PRO A 96 -1.84 -0.43 -13.09
CA PRO A 96 -1.84 0.41 -11.90
C PRO A 96 -1.32 1.81 -12.19
N ASN A 97 -1.83 2.79 -11.44
CA ASN A 97 -1.18 4.09 -11.36
C ASN A 97 0.08 3.97 -10.51
N SER A 98 1.23 4.32 -11.10
CA SER A 98 2.53 4.20 -10.45
C SER A 98 2.94 5.50 -9.76
N PHE A 99 3.36 5.41 -8.51
CA PHE A 99 3.89 6.50 -7.71
C PHE A 99 5.28 6.13 -7.20
N THR A 100 6.21 7.08 -7.27
CA THR A 100 7.56 6.91 -6.76
C THR A 100 7.76 7.75 -5.50
N SER A 101 8.39 7.15 -4.50
CA SER A 101 8.78 7.85 -3.28
C SER A 101 9.91 8.88 -3.55
N GLY A 102 10.25 9.72 -2.56
CA GLY A 102 11.45 10.59 -2.59
C GLY A 102 12.77 9.80 -2.53
N SER A 103 13.90 10.42 -2.15
CA SER A 103 15.22 9.73 -2.07
C SER A 103 15.93 9.95 -0.72
N GLY A 104 16.58 8.91 -0.18
CA GLY A 104 17.33 9.04 1.08
C GLY A 104 16.45 9.14 2.34
N ILE A 105 16.63 10.16 3.19
CA ILE A 105 15.92 10.24 4.48
C ILE A 105 14.87 11.34 4.43
N HIS A 106 13.60 10.95 4.38
CA HIS A 106 12.49 11.88 4.27
C HIS A 106 11.38 11.58 5.28
N PRO A 107 11.55 11.98 6.55
CA PRO A 107 10.51 11.75 7.56
C PRO A 107 9.19 12.45 7.21
N THR A 108 9.23 13.59 6.49
CA THR A 108 8.04 14.40 6.23
C THR A 108 7.71 14.63 4.75
N THR A 109 8.68 14.94 3.87
CA THR A 109 8.40 15.49 2.53
C THR A 109 8.47 14.50 1.36
N GLY A 110 9.24 13.42 1.48
CA GLY A 110 9.49 12.46 0.41
C GLY A 110 8.73 11.14 0.55
N GLY A 111 8.32 10.77 1.77
CA GLY A 111 7.58 9.55 2.05
C GLY A 111 6.11 9.61 1.65
N ILE A 112 5.58 8.49 1.15
CA ILE A 112 4.16 8.30 0.85
C ILE A 112 3.55 7.52 2.02
N SER A 113 2.75 8.17 2.85
CA SER A 113 2.22 7.56 4.07
C SER A 113 0.76 7.13 3.99
N PHE A 114 0.05 7.53 2.94
CA PHE A 114 -1.36 7.27 2.76
C PHE A 114 -1.63 6.77 1.34
N LEU A 115 -2.27 5.62 1.23
CA LEU A 115 -2.71 5.04 -0.04
C LEU A 115 -4.23 5.00 -0.06
N GLU A 116 -4.83 5.37 -1.19
CA GLU A 116 -6.28 5.33 -1.36
C GLU A 116 -6.69 4.91 -2.79
N VAL A 117 -7.68 4.02 -2.87
CA VAL A 117 -8.37 3.66 -4.11
C VAL A 117 -9.84 4.01 -3.94
N THR A 118 -10.34 4.97 -4.73
CA THR A 118 -11.73 5.46 -4.67
C THR A 118 -12.60 4.89 -5.79
N GLY A 119 -13.93 5.07 -5.68
CA GLY A 119 -14.87 4.70 -6.74
C GLY A 119 -14.95 3.19 -7.01
N ILE A 120 -14.66 2.36 -6.00
CA ILE A 120 -14.80 0.91 -6.09
C ILE A 120 -16.31 0.62 -6.20
N PRO A 121 -16.77 -0.11 -7.24
CA PRO A 121 -18.20 -0.35 -7.42
C PRO A 121 -18.76 -1.27 -6.33
N THR A 122 -20.09 -1.30 -6.24
CA THR A 122 -20.79 -2.23 -5.35
C THR A 122 -20.39 -3.68 -5.63
N SER A 123 -20.15 -4.45 -4.58
CA SER A 123 -19.84 -5.88 -4.67
C SER A 123 -20.42 -6.61 -3.46
N THR A 124 -20.84 -7.85 -3.65
CA THR A 124 -21.26 -8.71 -2.53
C THR A 124 -20.10 -9.49 -1.92
N ASN A 125 -18.92 -9.42 -2.55
CA ASN A 125 -17.75 -10.23 -2.25
C ASN A 125 -16.44 -9.47 -2.57
N LEU A 126 -16.39 -8.18 -2.22
CA LEU A 126 -15.20 -7.33 -2.40
C LEU A 126 -14.03 -7.93 -1.63
N LYS A 127 -12.88 -8.05 -2.31
CA LYS A 127 -11.58 -8.34 -1.69
C LYS A 127 -10.56 -7.32 -2.10
N VAL A 128 -9.64 -7.02 -1.18
CA VAL A 128 -8.46 -6.18 -1.45
C VAL A 128 -7.23 -7.03 -1.22
N LYS A 129 -6.29 -7.00 -2.15
CA LYS A 129 -4.98 -7.63 -2.02
C LYS A 129 -3.91 -6.56 -1.94
N ILE A 130 -2.98 -6.71 -1.00
CA ILE A 130 -1.79 -5.88 -0.90
C ILE A 130 -0.59 -6.78 -1.04
N GLU A 131 0.19 -6.57 -2.09
CA GLU A 131 1.50 -7.20 -2.25
C GLU A 131 2.57 -6.22 -1.78
N MET A 132 3.43 -6.64 -0.87
CA MET A 132 4.61 -5.87 -0.47
C MET A 132 5.85 -6.69 -0.78
N LYS A 133 6.78 -6.08 -1.51
CA LYS A 133 8.05 -6.66 -1.89
C LYS A 133 9.19 -5.78 -1.44
N ASN A 134 10.12 -6.38 -0.73
CA ASN A 134 11.41 -5.79 -0.43
C ASN A 134 12.54 -6.75 -0.81
N ASN A 135 13.65 -6.27 -1.36
CA ASN A 135 14.74 -7.12 -1.85
C ASN A 135 15.94 -7.25 -0.88
N ALA A 136 15.99 -6.49 0.22
CA ALA A 136 17.15 -6.39 1.10
C ALA A 136 16.81 -6.63 2.58
N ASP A 137 17.73 -7.29 3.32
CA ASP A 137 17.55 -7.63 4.76
C ASP A 137 17.41 -6.39 5.65
N ASN A 138 17.82 -5.23 5.14
CA ASN A 138 17.91 -4.01 5.91
C ASN A 138 16.75 -3.05 5.68
N GLU A 139 15.75 -3.44 4.91
CA GLU A 139 14.64 -2.59 4.51
C GLU A 139 13.30 -3.25 4.84
N ILE A 140 12.33 -2.42 5.20
CA ILE A 140 11.08 -2.88 5.76
C ILE A 140 9.93 -2.05 5.19
N TRP A 141 8.99 -2.71 4.53
CA TRP A 141 7.66 -2.13 4.32
C TRP A 141 6.78 -2.40 5.52
N VAL A 142 6.03 -1.39 5.94
CA VAL A 142 5.00 -1.56 6.97
C VAL A 142 3.72 -0.92 6.49
N VAL A 143 2.64 -1.68 6.53
CA VAL A 143 1.28 -1.17 6.33
C VAL A 143 0.51 -1.21 7.63
N ASP A 144 -0.43 -0.30 7.83
CA ASP A 144 -1.28 -0.22 9.02
C ASP A 144 -2.63 0.43 8.68
N ASP A 145 -3.64 0.20 9.51
CA ASP A 145 -4.98 0.78 9.39
C ASP A 145 -5.63 0.63 8.00
N ALA A 146 -5.71 -0.61 7.52
CA ALA A 146 -6.50 -0.95 6.34
C ALA A 146 -8.00 -0.73 6.61
N GLU A 147 -8.67 0.07 5.78
CA GLU A 147 -10.06 0.47 5.96
C GLU A 147 -10.84 0.44 4.63
N ILE A 148 -12.11 0.05 4.71
CA ILE A 148 -13.10 0.17 3.63
C ILE A 148 -14.19 1.13 4.11
N ASP A 149 -14.38 2.22 3.38
CA ASP A 149 -15.47 3.17 3.60
C ASP A 149 -16.51 3.04 2.49
N ILE A 150 -17.80 3.10 2.85
CA ILE A 150 -18.89 3.25 1.89
C ILE A 150 -19.11 4.74 1.62
N GLU A 151 -19.22 5.11 0.34
CA GLU A 151 -19.41 6.48 -0.16
C GLU A 151 -20.89 6.85 -0.34
#